data_AF-A0A536UTY6-F1
#
_entry.id   AF-A0A536UTY6-F1
#
_cell.length_a   1.000
_cell.length_b   1.000
_cell.length_c   1.000
_cell.angle_alpha   90.00
_cell.angle_beta   90.00
_cell.angle_gamma   90.00
#
_symmetry.space_group_name_H-M   'P 1'
#
loop_
_entity.id
_entity.type
_entity.pdbx_description
1 polymer ?
#
loop_
_entity_poly.entity_id
_entity_poly.type
_entity_poly.pdbx_seq_one_letter_code
_entity_poly.pdbx_strand_id
1 'polypeptide(L)'
;MNHPVIPIAALEVSRQRKREGPRGRRVDEGALADVQRLLGAQSREPDMLIEHLHKIQDSFGCLSAAHLAALAQEMRLAQTEVYEVATFYHHFDVVKEGESTPAALTVRVCDGLACEMAGARDLLARLPALLGKEVRVIAAPCIGRCEQAPAAVVGQNPVPHANCDEIVAKVAAHSVRHVPRGHLDHAAYCAEGGYTLLKECISGARDVESVIKTMEDSGLRGLGGAGFPAGRKWRIVRAEAAPRLMAVNIDEGEPGTFKDRVLLERDPHRFLEGMLIAAWAVGIETIYIYLRDEYHGCRAMLETELEKLRAHPPQADMPEIILRRGAGAYICGEESAMIESIEGKRGMPRLRPPYVAQVG
;
A
#
# COMPACT_ATOMS: atom_id res chain seq x y z
N MET A 1 52.74 19.16 -38.55
CA MET A 1 51.51 18.62 -37.95
C MET A 1 50.34 19.05 -38.82
N ASN A 2 49.96 18.19 -39.79
CA ASN A 2 48.84 18.40 -40.69
C ASN A 2 47.58 17.86 -40.01
N HIS A 3 46.74 18.72 -39.44
CA HIS A 3 45.39 18.31 -39.08
C HIS A 3 44.51 18.36 -40.33
N PRO A 4 43.82 17.25 -40.69
CA PRO A 4 42.89 17.26 -41.80
C PRO A 4 41.67 18.09 -41.40
N VAL A 5 41.43 19.20 -42.10
CA VAL A 5 40.19 19.97 -42.00
C VAL A 5 39.15 19.23 -42.83
N ILE A 6 38.15 18.65 -42.16
CA ILE A 6 37.00 18.03 -42.83
C ILE A 6 36.01 19.14 -43.18
N PRO A 7 35.72 19.39 -44.47
CA PRO A 7 34.73 20.40 -44.83
C PRO A 7 33.32 19.92 -44.47
N ILE A 8 32.63 20.68 -43.62
CA ILE A 8 31.21 20.45 -43.34
C ILE A 8 30.43 20.97 -44.54
N ALA A 9 29.99 20.06 -45.42
CA ALA A 9 29.03 20.40 -46.44
C ALA A 9 27.71 20.79 -45.75
N ALA A 10 27.21 21.98 -46.05
CA ALA A 10 25.88 22.39 -45.63
C ALA A 10 24.86 21.47 -46.31
N LEU A 11 24.32 20.52 -45.53
CA LEU A 11 23.23 19.67 -45.98
C LEU A 11 22.07 20.59 -46.37
N GLU A 12 21.60 20.45 -47.61
CA GLU A 12 20.36 21.07 -48.06
C GLU A 12 19.26 20.82 -47.03
N VAL A 13 18.44 21.86 -46.80
CA VAL A 13 17.34 21.83 -45.84
C VAL A 13 16.37 20.72 -46.25
N SER A 14 16.60 19.53 -45.70
CA SER A 14 15.67 18.42 -45.74
C SER A 14 14.34 18.97 -45.26
N ARG A 15 13.32 18.91 -46.12
CA ARG A 15 11.94 19.21 -45.75
C ARG A 15 11.64 18.40 -44.49
N GLN A 16 11.67 19.07 -43.34
CA GLN A 16 11.21 18.48 -42.08
C GLN A 16 9.78 18.03 -42.35
N ARG A 17 9.58 16.72 -42.47
CA ARG A 17 8.24 16.14 -42.37
C ARG A 17 7.67 16.68 -41.07
N LYS A 18 6.69 17.58 -41.20
CA LYS A 18 5.85 18.02 -40.09
C LYS A 18 5.38 16.75 -39.42
N ARG A 19 5.83 16.51 -38.19
CA ARG A 19 5.54 15.28 -37.45
C ARG A 19 4.07 15.29 -37.09
N GLU A 20 3.28 14.52 -37.82
CA GLU A 20 1.86 14.33 -37.58
C GLU A 20 1.66 13.21 -36.55
N GLY A 21 1.57 13.58 -35.28
CA GLY A 21 1.08 12.71 -34.21
C GLY A 21 1.89 12.78 -32.91
N PRO A 22 1.23 12.65 -31.74
CA PRO A 22 1.93 12.57 -30.45
C PRO A 22 2.85 11.35 -30.41
N ARG A 23 4.05 11.50 -29.81
CA ARG A 23 4.94 10.36 -29.53
C ARG A 23 4.38 9.59 -28.34
N GLY A 24 3.95 8.36 -28.56
CA GLY A 24 3.43 7.45 -27.53
C GLY A 24 2.59 6.35 -28.15
N ARG A 25 2.27 5.28 -27.39
CA ARG A 25 1.33 4.26 -27.87
C ARG A 25 -0.03 4.93 -28.09
N ARG A 26 -0.71 4.65 -29.21
CA ARG A 26 -2.11 5.06 -29.39
C ARG A 26 -2.95 4.37 -28.34
N VAL A 27 -3.76 5.15 -27.62
CA VAL A 27 -4.66 4.62 -26.60
C VAL A 27 -5.85 3.99 -27.30
N ASP A 28 -6.18 2.77 -26.88
CA ASP A 28 -7.38 2.07 -27.32
C ASP A 28 -8.61 2.71 -26.69
N GLU A 29 -9.63 3.02 -27.49
CA GLU A 29 -10.84 3.71 -27.04
C GLU A 29 -11.65 2.86 -26.04
N GLY A 30 -11.64 1.52 -26.21
CA GLY A 30 -12.28 0.59 -25.30
C GLY A 30 -11.59 0.59 -23.93
N ALA A 31 -10.27 0.43 -23.91
CA ALA A 31 -9.47 0.47 -22.69
C ALA A 31 -9.60 1.81 -21.94
N LEU A 32 -9.74 2.93 -22.68
CA LEU A 32 -9.98 4.24 -22.08
C LEU A 32 -11.36 4.31 -21.41
N ALA A 33 -12.41 3.87 -22.11
CA ALA A 33 -13.76 3.83 -21.55
C ALA A 33 -13.83 2.93 -20.30
N ASP A 34 -13.10 1.81 -20.31
CA ASP A 34 -12.96 0.91 -19.18
C ASP A 34 -12.32 1.60 -17.96
N VAL A 35 -11.18 2.27 -18.16
CA VAL A 35 -10.52 3.02 -17.09
C VAL A 35 -11.42 4.15 -16.57
N GLN A 36 -12.04 4.95 -17.44
CA GLN A 36 -12.91 6.05 -17.04
C GLN A 36 -14.11 5.58 -16.19
N ARG A 37 -14.74 4.49 -16.61
CA ARG A 37 -15.84 3.86 -15.87
C ARG A 37 -15.38 3.36 -14.50
N LEU A 38 -14.20 2.76 -14.44
CA LEU A 38 -13.63 2.21 -13.21
C LEU A 38 -13.24 3.29 -12.19
N LEU A 39 -12.67 4.41 -12.66
CA LEU A 39 -12.26 5.52 -11.80
C LEU A 39 -13.44 6.40 -11.37
N GLY A 40 -14.50 6.48 -12.19
CA GLY A 40 -15.70 7.24 -11.87
C GLY A 40 -15.37 8.70 -11.56
N ALA A 41 -15.78 9.18 -10.38
CA ALA A 41 -15.56 10.56 -9.92
C ALA A 41 -14.32 10.76 -9.02
N GLN A 42 -13.48 9.73 -8.84
CA GLN A 42 -12.31 9.86 -7.96
C GLN A 42 -11.28 10.86 -8.46
N SER A 43 -10.40 11.32 -7.59
CA SER A 43 -9.30 12.19 -7.96
C SER A 43 -8.40 11.56 -9.03
N ARG A 44 -7.89 12.40 -9.94
CA ARG A 44 -6.85 12.06 -10.95
C ARG A 44 -5.49 12.63 -10.55
N GLU A 45 -5.35 13.13 -9.32
CA GLU A 45 -4.07 13.59 -8.79
C GLU A 45 -3.03 12.46 -8.82
N PRO A 46 -1.73 12.77 -9.02
CA PRO A 46 -0.69 11.75 -9.23
C PRO A 46 -0.56 10.74 -8.09
N ASP A 47 -0.84 11.16 -6.85
CA ASP A 47 -0.82 10.32 -5.66
C ASP A 47 -1.85 9.19 -5.69
N MET A 48 -2.87 9.27 -6.55
CA MET A 48 -3.85 8.19 -6.75
C MET A 48 -3.38 7.10 -7.72
N LEU A 49 -2.20 7.23 -8.33
CA LEU A 49 -1.76 6.30 -9.39
C LEU A 49 -1.78 4.84 -8.93
N ILE A 50 -1.20 4.53 -7.77
CA ILE A 50 -1.13 3.15 -7.26
C ILE A 50 -2.52 2.61 -6.91
N GLU A 51 -3.40 3.43 -6.35
CA GLU A 51 -4.79 3.06 -6.07
C GLU A 51 -5.55 2.72 -7.37
N HIS A 52 -5.33 3.51 -8.42
CA HIS A 52 -5.94 3.26 -9.74
C HIS A 52 -5.37 2.01 -10.41
N LEU A 53 -4.08 1.73 -10.27
CA LEU A 53 -3.47 0.47 -10.72
C LEU A 53 -4.10 -0.72 -9.98
N HIS A 54 -4.29 -0.64 -8.67
CA HIS A 54 -4.99 -1.68 -7.91
C HIS A 54 -6.40 -1.93 -8.43
N LYS A 55 -7.17 -0.88 -8.73
CA LYS A 55 -8.53 -1.04 -9.28
C LYS A 55 -8.54 -1.76 -10.62
N ILE A 56 -7.62 -1.40 -11.51
CA ILE A 56 -7.51 -2.05 -12.83
C ILE A 56 -7.16 -3.52 -12.63
N GLN A 57 -6.16 -3.82 -11.82
CA GLN A 57 -5.77 -5.20 -11.54
C GLN A 57 -6.90 -6.01 -10.89
N ASP A 58 -7.57 -5.48 -9.88
CA ASP A 58 -8.66 -6.19 -9.18
C ASP A 58 -9.86 -6.46 -10.10
N SER A 59 -10.06 -5.63 -11.15
CA SER A 59 -11.18 -5.77 -12.07
C SER A 59 -10.86 -6.62 -13.30
N PHE A 60 -9.62 -6.57 -13.80
CA PHE A 60 -9.21 -7.24 -15.03
C PHE A 60 -8.22 -8.40 -14.80
N GLY A 61 -7.81 -8.63 -13.55
CA GLY A 61 -6.85 -9.68 -13.16
C GLY A 61 -5.39 -9.38 -13.54
N CYS A 62 -5.13 -8.32 -14.31
CA CYS A 62 -3.80 -7.91 -14.72
C CYS A 62 -3.79 -6.45 -15.19
N LEU A 63 -2.59 -5.90 -15.38
CA LEU A 63 -2.35 -4.59 -15.96
C LEU A 63 -1.89 -4.74 -17.41
N SER A 64 -2.85 -4.72 -18.32
CA SER A 64 -2.54 -4.80 -19.75
C SER A 64 -1.85 -3.52 -20.24
N ALA A 65 -1.01 -3.68 -21.27
CA ALA A 65 -0.34 -2.56 -21.91
C ALA A 65 -1.31 -1.49 -22.48
N ALA A 66 -2.54 -1.87 -22.81
CA ALA A 66 -3.62 -0.96 -23.23
C ALA A 66 -4.21 -0.19 -22.05
N HIS A 67 -4.50 -0.86 -20.93
CA HIS A 67 -5.01 -0.22 -19.72
C HIS A 67 -4.00 0.76 -19.10
N LEU A 68 -2.70 0.42 -19.11
CA LEU A 68 -1.66 1.33 -18.62
C LEU A 68 -1.54 2.60 -19.49
N ALA A 69 -1.65 2.46 -20.81
CA ALA A 69 -1.65 3.60 -21.71
C ALA A 69 -2.90 4.48 -21.54
N ALA A 70 -4.07 3.85 -21.35
CA ALA A 70 -5.32 4.54 -21.04
C ALA A 70 -5.26 5.29 -19.70
N LEU A 71 -4.73 4.66 -18.65
CA LEU A 71 -4.56 5.28 -17.34
C LEU A 71 -3.62 6.49 -17.41
N ALA A 72 -2.49 6.36 -18.11
CA ALA A 72 -1.57 7.47 -18.31
C ALA A 72 -2.24 8.67 -19.00
N GLN A 73 -3.07 8.42 -20.02
CA GLN A 73 -3.84 9.47 -20.68
C GLN A 73 -4.88 10.10 -19.75
N GLU A 74 -5.65 9.29 -19.02
CA GLU A 74 -6.71 9.76 -18.12
C GLU A 74 -6.15 10.61 -16.97
N MET A 75 -5.01 10.21 -16.39
CA MET A 75 -4.33 10.95 -15.33
C MET A 75 -3.40 12.07 -15.84
N ARG A 76 -3.24 12.20 -17.15
CA ARG A 76 -2.29 13.15 -17.79
C ARG A 76 -0.83 12.96 -17.34
N LEU A 77 -0.44 11.71 -17.12
CA LEU A 77 0.93 11.31 -16.78
C LEU A 77 1.67 10.74 -18.00
N ALA A 78 2.99 10.67 -17.93
CA ALA A 78 3.77 10.00 -18.97
C ALA A 78 3.51 8.48 -18.95
N GLN A 79 3.35 7.85 -20.12
CA GLN A 79 3.18 6.38 -20.20
C GLN A 79 4.37 5.64 -19.55
N THR A 80 5.58 6.19 -19.66
CA THR A 80 6.79 5.63 -19.02
C THR A 80 6.72 5.71 -17.51
N GLU A 81 6.22 6.81 -16.95
CA GLU A 81 6.08 6.99 -15.51
C GLU A 81 5.10 5.96 -14.92
N VAL A 82 3.92 5.83 -15.53
CA VAL A 82 2.93 4.82 -15.13
C VAL A 82 3.48 3.40 -15.24
N TYR A 83 4.21 3.10 -16.31
CA TYR A 83 4.82 1.79 -16.51
C TYR A 83 5.94 1.50 -15.50
N GLU A 84 6.79 2.48 -15.20
CA GLU A 84 7.87 2.36 -14.21
C GLU A 84 7.33 2.15 -12.80
N VAL A 85 6.22 2.81 -12.44
CA VAL A 85 5.52 2.57 -11.18
C VAL A 85 4.92 1.17 -11.18
N ALA A 86 4.11 0.81 -12.19
CA ALA A 86 3.45 -0.49 -12.25
C ALA A 86 4.45 -1.67 -12.21
N THR A 87 5.61 -1.56 -12.85
CA THR A 87 6.61 -2.63 -12.90
C THR A 87 7.53 -2.69 -11.68
N PHE A 88 7.54 -1.66 -10.82
CA PHE A 88 8.33 -1.66 -9.59
C PHE A 88 7.73 -2.55 -8.49
N TYR A 89 6.41 -2.67 -8.45
CA TYR A 89 5.69 -3.36 -7.38
C TYR A 89 5.36 -4.81 -7.76
N HIS A 90 5.73 -5.77 -6.90
CA HIS A 90 5.66 -7.21 -7.23
C HIS A 90 4.23 -7.75 -7.35
N HIS A 91 3.25 -7.07 -6.76
CA HIS A 91 1.87 -7.54 -6.81
C HIS A 91 1.16 -7.13 -8.09
N PHE A 92 1.74 -6.25 -8.89
CA PHE A 92 1.19 -5.85 -10.17
C PHE A 92 1.61 -6.80 -11.29
N ASP A 93 0.63 -7.50 -11.86
CA ASP A 93 0.78 -8.39 -13.00
C ASP A 93 0.74 -7.58 -14.30
N VAL A 94 1.87 -7.00 -14.69
CA VAL A 94 2.00 -6.24 -15.93
C VAL A 94 2.15 -7.18 -17.13
N VAL A 95 1.24 -7.07 -18.10
CA VAL A 95 1.20 -7.91 -19.31
C VAL A 95 1.53 -7.06 -20.54
N LYS A 96 2.59 -7.42 -21.26
CA LYS A 96 3.00 -6.74 -22.49
C LYS A 96 2.17 -7.19 -23.69
N GLU A 97 2.27 -6.46 -24.80
CA GLU A 97 1.59 -6.83 -26.04
C GLU A 97 2.01 -8.23 -26.51
N GLY A 98 1.03 -9.09 -26.80
CA GLY A 98 1.25 -10.44 -27.28
C GLY A 98 1.62 -11.46 -26.20
N GLU A 99 1.73 -11.05 -24.93
CA GLU A 99 1.88 -11.98 -23.81
C GLU A 99 0.52 -12.56 -23.39
N SER A 100 0.53 -13.81 -22.93
CA SER A 100 -0.68 -14.45 -22.40
C SER A 100 -1.06 -13.83 -21.06
N THR A 101 -2.36 -13.56 -20.87
CA THR A 101 -2.88 -13.13 -19.57
C THR A 101 -2.61 -14.19 -18.50
N PRO A 102 -2.30 -13.77 -17.26
CA PRO A 102 -2.22 -14.69 -16.13
C PRO A 102 -3.51 -15.50 -15.96
N ALA A 103 -3.39 -16.62 -15.27
CA ALA A 103 -4.54 -17.41 -14.87
C ALA A 103 -5.51 -16.57 -14.01
N ALA A 104 -6.81 -16.79 -14.15
CA ALA A 104 -7.85 -15.99 -13.49
C ALA A 104 -7.76 -16.03 -11.95
N LEU A 105 -7.19 -17.11 -11.40
CA LEU A 105 -6.94 -17.25 -9.98
C LEU A 105 -5.46 -17.50 -9.72
N THR A 106 -4.91 -16.81 -8.72
CA THR A 106 -3.55 -17.02 -8.23
C THR A 106 -3.59 -17.56 -6.80
N VAL A 107 -2.84 -18.63 -6.55
CA VAL A 107 -2.50 -19.14 -5.22
C VAL A 107 -1.07 -18.74 -4.91
N ARG A 108 -0.87 -18.00 -3.82
CA ARG A 108 0.45 -17.58 -3.32
C ARG A 108 0.80 -18.45 -2.13
N VAL A 109 1.93 -19.15 -2.19
CA VAL A 109 2.46 -19.90 -1.04
C VAL A 109 3.65 -19.14 -0.48
N CYS A 110 3.65 -18.86 0.81
CA CYS A 110 4.74 -18.18 1.49
C CYS A 110 6.01 -19.06 1.47
N ASP A 111 7.11 -18.55 0.94
CA ASP A 111 8.43 -19.21 0.91
C ASP A 111 9.39 -18.66 1.98
N GLY A 112 8.88 -17.87 2.92
CA GLY A 112 9.65 -17.42 4.07
C GLY A 112 10.08 -18.59 4.97
N LEU A 113 11.19 -18.42 5.69
CA LEU A 113 11.85 -19.47 6.48
C LEU A 113 10.89 -20.31 7.34
N ALA A 114 10.01 -19.68 8.11
CA ALA A 114 9.05 -20.39 8.97
C ALA A 114 8.09 -21.28 8.17
N CYS A 115 7.65 -20.83 6.99
CA CYS A 115 6.77 -21.59 6.11
C CYS A 115 7.52 -22.71 5.38
N GLU A 116 8.77 -22.49 4.95
CA GLU A 116 9.61 -23.55 4.40
C GLU A 116 9.84 -24.68 5.40
N MET A 117 10.19 -24.33 6.65
CA MET A 117 10.36 -25.29 7.75
C MET A 117 9.07 -26.08 8.04
N ALA A 118 7.91 -25.48 7.75
CA ALA A 118 6.60 -26.08 7.96
C ALA A 118 6.04 -26.80 6.71
N GLY A 119 6.82 -26.95 5.63
CA GLY A 119 6.45 -27.74 4.45
C GLY A 119 5.95 -26.95 3.24
N ALA A 120 6.18 -25.63 3.17
CA ALA A 120 5.75 -24.81 2.02
C ALA A 120 6.33 -25.28 0.67
N ARG A 121 7.54 -25.86 0.66
CA ARG A 121 8.15 -26.42 -0.56
C ARG A 121 7.32 -27.58 -1.13
N ASP A 122 6.77 -28.43 -0.27
CA ASP A 122 5.92 -29.54 -0.68
C ASP A 122 4.60 -29.04 -1.28
N LEU A 123 4.04 -27.96 -0.72
CA LEU A 123 2.85 -27.31 -1.29
C LEU A 123 3.14 -26.77 -2.69
N LEU A 124 4.24 -26.01 -2.84
CA LEU A 124 4.65 -25.44 -4.14
C LEU A 124 4.90 -26.52 -5.19
N ALA A 125 5.44 -27.68 -4.80
CA ALA A 125 5.68 -28.80 -5.72
C ALA A 125 4.38 -29.51 -6.14
N ARG A 126 3.41 -29.68 -5.23
CA ARG A 126 2.22 -30.52 -5.47
C ARG A 126 1.03 -29.75 -6.04
N LEU A 127 0.81 -28.51 -5.59
CA LEU A 127 -0.37 -27.71 -5.97
C LEU A 127 -0.54 -27.50 -7.48
N PRO A 128 0.51 -27.27 -8.29
CA PRO A 128 0.35 -27.09 -9.74
C PRO A 128 -0.30 -28.31 -10.42
N ALA A 129 0.04 -29.52 -9.98
CA ALA A 129 -0.56 -30.75 -10.52
C ALA A 129 -2.02 -30.94 -10.07
N LEU A 130 -2.34 -30.51 -8.85
CA LEU A 130 -3.69 -30.65 -8.26
C LEU A 130 -4.69 -29.60 -8.78
N LEU A 131 -4.23 -28.38 -9.03
CA LEU A 131 -5.08 -27.25 -9.41
C LEU A 131 -5.21 -27.06 -10.92
N GLY A 132 -4.33 -27.69 -11.71
CA GLY A 132 -4.34 -27.59 -13.17
C GLY A 132 -3.85 -26.24 -13.70
N LYS A 133 -4.08 -26.00 -15.00
CA LYS A 133 -3.54 -24.82 -15.72
C LYS A 133 -4.36 -23.53 -15.53
N GLU A 134 -5.57 -23.64 -15.00
CA GLU A 134 -6.48 -22.51 -14.79
C GLU A 134 -6.16 -21.72 -13.52
N VAL A 135 -5.25 -22.24 -12.69
CA VAL A 135 -4.83 -21.62 -11.43
C VAL A 135 -3.31 -21.48 -11.43
N ARG A 136 -2.85 -20.24 -11.27
CA ARG A 136 -1.43 -19.94 -11.18
C ARG A 136 -0.97 -20.13 -9.73
N VAL A 137 0.00 -21.00 -9.49
CA VAL A 137 0.64 -21.17 -8.18
C VAL A 137 2.00 -20.48 -8.20
N ILE A 138 2.25 -19.55 -7.27
CA ILE A 138 3.53 -18.85 -7.15
C ILE A 138 4.06 -18.89 -5.71
N ALA A 139 5.37 -18.88 -5.58
CA ALA A 139 6.03 -18.54 -4.33
C ALA A 139 5.85 -17.03 -4.07
N ALA A 140 5.68 -16.67 -2.80
CA ALA A 140 5.61 -15.29 -2.35
C ALA A 140 6.50 -15.10 -1.12
N PRO A 141 7.14 -13.93 -0.97
CA PRO A 141 7.81 -13.55 0.27
C PRO A 141 6.88 -13.62 1.49
N CYS A 142 7.43 -13.37 2.68
CA CYS A 142 6.67 -13.45 3.92
C CYS A 142 5.37 -12.61 3.89
N ILE A 143 4.22 -13.28 4.02
CA ILE A 143 2.88 -12.66 4.02
C ILE A 143 2.38 -12.25 5.41
N GLY A 144 3.28 -12.15 6.41
CA GLY A 144 2.95 -11.69 7.77
C GLY A 144 2.05 -12.63 8.58
N ARG A 145 2.16 -13.94 8.33
CA ARG A 145 1.37 -15.02 8.96
C ARG A 145 2.26 -16.16 9.45
N CYS A 146 3.43 -15.84 9.98
CA CYS A 146 4.41 -16.83 10.40
C CYS A 146 3.94 -17.71 11.56
N GLU A 147 3.02 -17.21 12.41
CA GLU A 147 2.39 -18.00 13.46
C GLU A 147 1.37 -19.02 12.92
N GLN A 148 0.99 -18.88 11.65
CA GLN A 148 0.08 -19.76 10.93
C GLN A 148 0.82 -20.63 9.90
N ALA A 149 2.13 -20.81 10.03
CA ALA A 149 2.94 -21.54 9.07
C ALA A 149 2.52 -23.04 8.93
N PRO A 150 2.63 -23.63 7.72
CA PRO A 150 2.89 -22.95 6.45
C PRO A 150 1.67 -22.12 6.06
N ALA A 151 1.89 -20.93 5.50
CA ALA A 151 0.79 -20.03 5.15
C ALA A 151 0.69 -19.86 3.62
N ALA A 152 -0.54 -19.82 3.12
CA ALA A 152 -0.83 -19.55 1.71
C ALA A 152 -1.99 -18.56 1.57
N VAL A 153 -2.21 -18.04 0.37
CA VAL A 153 -3.32 -17.16 0.02
C VAL A 153 -3.95 -17.65 -1.28
N VAL A 154 -5.26 -17.90 -1.28
CA VAL A 154 -6.06 -18.19 -2.47
C VAL A 154 -6.76 -16.90 -2.89
N GLY A 155 -6.31 -16.28 -3.98
CA GLY A 155 -6.73 -14.93 -4.35
C GLY A 155 -6.30 -13.92 -3.27
N GLN A 156 -7.25 -13.47 -2.45
CA GLN A 156 -7.07 -12.61 -1.29
C GLN A 156 -7.46 -13.31 0.03
N ASN A 157 -7.79 -14.60 0.01
CA ASN A 157 -8.21 -15.37 1.17
C ASN A 157 -7.03 -16.16 1.78
N PRO A 158 -6.55 -15.82 2.99
CA PRO A 158 -5.49 -16.57 3.62
C PRO A 158 -5.94 -17.99 3.99
N VAL A 159 -4.97 -18.90 3.98
CA VAL A 159 -5.10 -20.29 4.40
C VAL A 159 -4.06 -20.50 5.51
N PRO A 160 -4.47 -20.39 6.79
CA PRO A 160 -3.59 -20.69 7.90
C PRO A 160 -3.33 -22.20 7.97
N HIS A 161 -2.14 -22.62 8.40
CA HIS A 161 -1.74 -24.04 8.46
C HIS A 161 -2.04 -24.79 7.14
N ALA A 162 -1.68 -24.14 6.04
CA ALA A 162 -2.04 -24.50 4.69
C ALA A 162 -1.65 -25.94 4.36
N ASN A 163 -2.60 -26.65 3.75
CA ASN A 163 -2.40 -27.97 3.18
C ASN A 163 -3.04 -28.02 1.78
N CYS A 164 -2.66 -29.04 0.99
CA CYS A 164 -3.16 -29.18 -0.38
C CYS A 164 -4.69 -29.28 -0.43
N ASP A 165 -5.29 -30.05 0.47
CA ASP A 165 -6.73 -30.34 0.45
C ASP A 165 -7.55 -29.08 0.71
N GLU A 166 -7.15 -28.28 1.70
CA GLU A 166 -7.83 -27.02 2.03
C GLU A 166 -7.67 -25.98 0.91
N ILE A 167 -6.49 -25.86 0.31
CA ILE A 167 -6.28 -24.96 -0.83
C ILE A 167 -7.15 -25.37 -2.01
N VAL A 168 -7.16 -26.65 -2.37
CA VAL A 168 -7.98 -27.19 -3.46
C VAL A 168 -9.47 -26.96 -3.18
N ALA A 169 -9.92 -27.20 -1.94
CA ALA A 169 -11.30 -26.96 -1.54
C ALA A 169 -11.69 -25.48 -1.66
N LYS A 170 -10.83 -24.55 -1.19
CA LYS A 170 -11.08 -23.10 -1.31
C LYS A 170 -11.09 -22.63 -2.76
N VAL A 171 -10.20 -23.16 -3.60
CA VAL A 171 -10.17 -22.88 -5.04
C VAL A 171 -11.47 -23.37 -5.70
N ALA A 172 -11.87 -24.62 -5.48
CA ALA A 172 -13.10 -25.19 -6.04
C ALA A 172 -14.35 -24.40 -5.60
N ALA A 173 -14.38 -23.98 -4.33
CA ALA A 173 -15.45 -23.17 -3.77
C ALA A 173 -15.38 -21.68 -4.17
N HIS A 174 -14.41 -21.26 -4.98
CA HIS A 174 -14.16 -19.85 -5.34
C HIS A 174 -14.10 -18.92 -4.13
N SER A 175 -13.58 -19.44 -3.01
CA SER A 175 -13.47 -18.73 -1.74
C SER A 175 -12.21 -17.86 -1.73
N VAL A 176 -12.24 -16.77 -2.51
CA VAL A 176 -11.08 -15.94 -2.83
C VAL A 176 -10.98 -14.65 -2.01
N ARG A 177 -11.98 -14.31 -1.20
CA ARG A 177 -11.98 -13.11 -0.34
C ARG A 177 -11.82 -13.48 1.13
N HIS A 178 -10.97 -12.75 1.83
CA HIS A 178 -10.86 -12.87 3.29
C HIS A 178 -11.99 -12.09 3.96
N VAL A 179 -12.68 -12.72 4.90
CA VAL A 179 -13.63 -12.05 5.80
C VAL A 179 -13.09 -12.18 7.22
N PRO A 180 -12.50 -11.11 7.79
CA PRO A 180 -12.04 -11.11 9.18
C PRO A 180 -13.20 -11.40 10.12
N ARG A 181 -12.91 -12.07 11.25
CA ARG A 181 -13.89 -12.33 12.30
C ARG A 181 -13.30 -11.97 13.66
N GLY A 182 -14.10 -11.35 14.52
CA GLY A 182 -13.83 -11.27 15.96
C GLY A 182 -12.92 -10.14 16.43
N HIS A 183 -12.89 -8.99 15.75
CA HIS A 183 -12.25 -7.77 16.27
C HIS A 183 -13.16 -6.99 17.22
N LEU A 184 -12.57 -6.20 18.11
CA LEU A 184 -13.27 -5.23 18.94
C LEU A 184 -13.66 -4.03 18.06
N ASP A 185 -14.93 -3.97 17.68
CA ASP A 185 -15.45 -2.93 16.79
C ASP A 185 -15.63 -1.57 17.49
N HIS A 186 -15.96 -0.54 16.71
CA HIS A 186 -16.16 0.82 17.23
C HIS A 186 -17.10 0.90 18.43
N ALA A 187 -18.25 0.22 18.36
CA ALA A 187 -19.28 0.31 19.40
C ALA A 187 -18.82 -0.37 20.69
N ALA A 188 -18.22 -1.55 20.58
CA ALA A 188 -17.67 -2.27 21.71
C ALA A 188 -16.50 -1.51 22.36
N TYR A 189 -15.60 -0.93 21.55
CA TYR A 189 -14.50 -0.11 22.05
C TYR A 189 -15.01 1.12 22.82
N CYS A 190 -16.03 1.81 22.31
CA CYS A 190 -16.65 2.95 23.00
C CYS A 190 -17.35 2.53 24.31
N ALA A 191 -18.01 1.37 24.32
CA ALA A 191 -18.69 0.85 25.52
C ALA A 191 -17.71 0.52 26.65
N GLU A 192 -16.47 0.15 26.32
CA GLU A 192 -15.38 -0.08 27.29
C GLU A 192 -14.67 1.21 27.72
N GLY A 193 -15.15 2.38 27.29
CA GLY A 193 -14.56 3.68 27.63
C GLY A 193 -13.48 4.15 26.65
N GLY A 194 -13.36 3.53 25.48
CA GLY A 194 -12.52 3.99 24.39
C GLY A 194 -12.81 5.43 23.97
N TYR A 195 -11.79 6.13 23.47
CA TYR A 195 -11.81 7.56 23.13
C TYR A 195 -11.95 8.54 24.31
N THR A 196 -11.99 8.06 25.56
CA THR A 196 -12.06 8.95 26.74
C THR A 196 -10.84 9.84 26.85
N LEU A 197 -9.63 9.29 26.67
CA LEU A 197 -8.40 10.07 26.74
C LEU A 197 -8.35 11.14 25.64
N LEU A 198 -8.75 10.77 24.42
CA LEU A 198 -8.86 11.72 23.32
C LEU A 198 -9.85 12.86 23.65
N LYS A 199 -11.02 12.56 24.20
CA LYS A 199 -12.02 13.56 24.62
C LYS A 199 -11.50 14.49 25.74
N GLU A 200 -10.71 13.97 26.68
CA GLU A 200 -10.03 14.79 27.68
C GLU A 200 -9.03 15.77 27.06
N CYS A 201 -8.26 15.32 26.06
CA CYS A 201 -7.35 16.17 25.31
C CYS A 201 -8.10 17.29 24.58
N ILE A 202 -9.17 16.95 23.86
CA ILE A 202 -9.95 17.92 23.06
C ILE A 202 -10.67 18.94 23.94
N SER A 203 -11.23 18.50 25.08
CA SER A 203 -11.95 19.39 26.01
C SER A 203 -11.04 20.34 26.79
N GLY A 204 -9.71 20.18 26.69
CA GLY A 204 -8.74 20.97 27.45
C GLY A 204 -8.54 20.47 28.89
N ALA A 205 -9.10 19.32 29.26
CA ALA A 205 -8.79 18.66 30.53
C ALA A 205 -7.32 18.19 30.59
N ARG A 206 -6.69 18.01 29.42
CA ARG A 206 -5.25 17.82 29.26
C ARG A 206 -4.67 18.89 28.34
N ASP A 207 -3.50 19.39 28.69
CA ASP A 207 -2.73 20.30 27.83
C ASP A 207 -1.75 19.52 26.93
N VAL A 208 -1.40 20.10 25.78
CA VAL A 208 -0.52 19.45 24.80
C VAL A 208 0.87 19.16 25.38
N GLU A 209 1.43 20.10 26.15
CA GLU A 209 2.78 19.95 26.68
C GLU A 209 2.87 18.81 27.70
N SER A 210 1.86 18.63 28.56
CA SER A 210 1.83 17.48 29.49
C SER A 210 1.72 16.14 28.77
N VAL A 211 0.97 16.05 27.67
CA VAL A 211 0.89 14.84 26.85
C VAL A 211 2.23 14.54 26.16
N ILE A 212 2.85 15.54 25.50
CA ILE A 212 4.16 15.36 24.86
C ILE A 212 5.22 15.01 25.89
N LYS A 213 5.25 15.69 27.05
CA LYS A 213 6.19 15.38 28.13
C LYS A 213 5.99 13.96 28.67
N THR A 214 4.74 13.52 28.86
CA THR A 214 4.44 12.14 29.26
C THR A 214 5.01 11.14 28.25
N MET A 215 4.87 11.40 26.94
CA MET A 215 5.44 10.55 25.90
C MET A 215 6.98 10.51 25.93
N GLU A 216 7.64 11.62 26.26
CA GLU A 216 9.10 11.65 26.44
C GLU A 216 9.55 10.93 27.71
N ASP A 217 8.89 11.20 28.84
CA ASP A 217 9.19 10.59 30.14
C ASP A 217 8.93 9.07 30.14
N SER A 218 7.98 8.59 29.32
CA SER A 218 7.68 7.16 29.17
C SER A 218 8.85 6.32 28.64
N GLY A 219 9.82 6.97 27.98
CA GLY A 219 10.90 6.29 27.29
C GLY A 219 10.44 5.48 26.07
N LEU A 220 9.20 5.69 25.56
CA LEU A 220 8.69 4.99 24.39
C LEU A 220 9.58 5.27 23.17
N ARG A 221 9.99 4.19 22.50
CA ARG A 221 10.78 4.21 21.27
C ARG A 221 9.97 3.65 20.11
N GLY A 222 10.27 4.09 18.90
CA GLY A 222 9.64 3.59 17.69
C GLY A 222 9.78 2.08 17.55
N LEU A 223 8.65 1.38 17.47
CA LEU A 223 8.56 -0.09 17.43
C LEU A 223 8.74 -0.69 16.02
N GLY A 224 9.09 0.14 15.04
CA GLY A 224 9.42 -0.29 13.67
C GLY A 224 10.88 -0.72 13.46
N GLY A 225 11.68 -0.81 14.54
CA GLY A 225 13.07 -1.30 14.50
C GLY A 225 14.13 -0.22 14.76
N ALA A 226 13.97 0.99 14.20
CA ALA A 226 14.95 2.08 14.37
C ALA A 226 15.06 2.62 15.81
N GLY A 227 13.99 2.48 16.60
CA GLY A 227 14.01 2.85 18.02
C GLY A 227 14.23 4.33 18.30
N PHE A 228 13.79 5.25 17.44
CA PHE A 228 13.85 6.68 17.73
C PHE A 228 12.83 7.05 18.84
N PRO A 229 13.16 7.92 19.83
CA PRO A 229 12.21 8.29 20.88
C PRO A 229 10.94 8.96 20.34
N ALA A 230 9.77 8.43 20.69
CA ALA A 230 8.49 8.83 20.11
C ALA A 230 8.11 10.28 20.48
N GLY A 231 8.16 10.63 21.77
CA GLY A 231 7.84 11.99 22.24
C GLY A 231 8.75 13.07 21.63
N ARG A 232 10.04 12.75 21.44
CA ARG A 232 10.99 13.64 20.77
C ARG A 232 10.62 13.86 19.30
N LYS A 233 10.18 12.82 18.59
CA LYS A 233 9.71 12.94 17.19
C LYS A 233 8.49 13.86 17.11
N TRP A 234 7.54 13.71 18.03
CA TRP A 234 6.35 14.58 18.10
C TRP A 234 6.73 16.04 18.30
N ARG A 235 7.65 16.34 19.23
CA ARG A 235 8.11 17.72 19.45
C ARG A 235 8.80 18.31 18.21
N ILE A 236 9.64 17.53 17.53
CA ILE A 236 10.31 17.99 16.29
C ILE A 236 9.27 18.38 15.23
N VAL A 237 8.32 17.49 14.93
CA VAL A 237 7.31 17.76 13.89
C VAL A 237 6.39 18.92 14.30
N ARG A 238 6.00 19.01 15.57
CA ARG A 238 5.17 20.12 16.08
C ARG A 238 5.85 21.49 15.93
N ALA A 239 7.17 21.54 15.96
CA ALA A 239 7.94 22.78 15.81
C ALA A 239 7.98 23.29 14.36
N GLU A 240 7.69 22.44 13.37
CA GLU A 240 7.63 22.85 11.96
C GLU A 240 6.35 23.63 11.63
N ALA A 241 6.33 24.37 10.53
CA ALA A 241 5.14 25.10 10.08
C ALA A 241 4.00 24.14 9.67
N ALA A 242 2.75 24.59 9.80
CA ALA A 242 1.60 23.91 9.19
C ALA A 242 1.57 24.14 7.66
N PRO A 243 0.96 23.24 6.86
CA PRO A 243 0.27 22.01 7.27
C PRO A 243 1.25 20.89 7.64
N ARG A 244 0.88 20.08 8.64
CA ARG A 244 1.66 18.92 9.09
C ARG A 244 0.89 17.65 8.81
N LEU A 245 1.59 16.63 8.32
CA LEU A 245 1.03 15.34 7.92
C LEU A 245 1.57 14.21 8.80
N MET A 246 0.80 13.14 8.93
CA MET A 246 1.24 11.91 9.57
C MET A 246 1.16 10.75 8.58
N ALA A 247 2.25 10.01 8.43
CA ALA A 247 2.24 8.74 7.72
C ALA A 247 2.46 7.60 8.72
N VAL A 248 1.51 6.67 8.79
CA VAL A 248 1.52 5.51 9.66
C VAL A 248 1.90 4.28 8.85
N ASN A 249 3.02 3.67 9.19
CA ASN A 249 3.59 2.54 8.47
C ASN A 249 3.02 1.22 9.00
N ILE A 250 2.20 0.55 8.18
CA ILE A 250 1.69 -0.81 8.37
C ILE A 250 2.11 -1.67 7.16
N ASP A 251 3.32 -1.45 6.62
CA ASP A 251 3.87 -2.30 5.55
C ASP A 251 4.44 -3.62 6.10
N GLU A 252 4.54 -3.79 7.44
CA GLU A 252 5.03 -4.94 8.23
C GLU A 252 5.74 -6.04 7.41
N GLY A 253 6.81 -5.64 6.69
CA GLY A 253 7.39 -6.45 5.62
C GLY A 253 8.49 -7.40 6.11
N GLU A 254 9.00 -7.16 7.32
CA GLU A 254 10.09 -7.95 7.89
C GLU A 254 9.65 -9.41 8.12
N PRO A 255 10.33 -10.40 7.51
CA PRO A 255 9.96 -11.80 7.67
C PRO A 255 9.89 -12.21 9.15
N GLY A 256 8.78 -12.86 9.54
CA GLY A 256 8.55 -13.25 10.92
C GLY A 256 7.80 -12.22 11.77
N THR A 257 7.58 -11.01 11.26
CA THR A 257 6.76 -10.00 11.94
C THR A 257 5.28 -10.13 11.55
N PHE A 258 4.42 -10.00 12.57
CA PHE A 258 2.96 -10.07 12.45
C PHE A 258 2.26 -9.33 13.62
N LYS A 259 3.03 -8.53 14.38
CA LYS A 259 2.54 -7.83 15.57
C LYS A 259 1.52 -6.76 15.18
N ASP A 260 1.75 -6.05 14.08
CA ASP A 260 0.89 -4.95 13.65
C ASP A 260 -0.42 -5.53 13.12
N ARG A 261 -0.36 -6.60 12.32
CA ARG A 261 -1.56 -7.33 11.92
C ARG A 261 -2.36 -7.82 13.11
N VAL A 262 -1.72 -8.48 14.08
CA VAL A 262 -2.43 -9.05 15.25
C VAL A 262 -3.09 -7.96 16.08
N LEU A 263 -2.44 -6.80 16.26
CA LEU A 263 -3.03 -5.67 16.96
C LEU A 263 -4.23 -5.10 16.20
N LEU A 264 -4.09 -4.86 14.90
CA LEU A 264 -5.16 -4.29 14.08
C LEU A 264 -6.34 -5.24 13.91
N GLU A 265 -6.10 -6.53 13.61
CA GLU A 265 -7.15 -7.54 13.44
C GLU A 265 -7.88 -7.86 14.77
N ARG A 266 -7.39 -7.38 15.92
CA ARG A 266 -8.01 -7.61 17.24
C ARG A 266 -8.65 -6.35 17.83
N ASP A 267 -7.94 -5.23 17.81
CA ASP A 267 -8.32 -3.99 18.50
C ASP A 267 -7.91 -2.75 17.68
N PRO A 268 -8.58 -2.54 16.52
CA PRO A 268 -8.24 -1.46 15.60
C PRO A 268 -8.46 -0.08 16.22
N HIS A 269 -9.47 0.08 17.09
CA HIS A 269 -9.80 1.37 17.66
C HIS A 269 -8.79 1.87 18.70
N ARG A 270 -8.10 0.98 19.43
CA ARG A 270 -6.95 1.39 20.26
C ARG A 270 -5.84 2.01 19.43
N PHE A 271 -5.55 1.44 18.26
CA PHE A 271 -4.60 2.00 17.31
C PHE A 271 -5.08 3.36 16.78
N LEU A 272 -6.34 3.45 16.34
CA LEU A 272 -6.92 4.70 15.82
C LEU A 272 -6.99 5.80 16.88
N GLU A 273 -7.31 5.48 18.15
CA GLU A 273 -7.31 6.45 19.24
C GLU A 273 -5.89 7.00 19.50
N GLY A 274 -4.88 6.13 19.61
CA GLY A 274 -3.49 6.57 19.79
C GLY A 274 -3.00 7.46 18.65
N MET A 275 -3.39 7.12 17.41
CA MET A 275 -3.12 7.91 16.21
C MET A 275 -3.79 9.31 16.28
N LEU A 276 -5.05 9.39 16.70
CA LEU A 276 -5.77 10.66 16.85
C LEU A 276 -5.22 11.52 18.00
N ILE A 277 -4.79 10.92 19.11
CA ILE A 277 -4.12 11.64 20.21
C ILE A 277 -2.80 12.25 19.72
N ALA A 278 -2.02 11.48 18.95
CA ALA A 278 -0.79 11.97 18.34
C ALA A 278 -1.06 13.13 17.37
N ALA A 279 -2.11 13.00 16.55
CA ALA A 279 -2.52 14.04 15.61
C ALA A 279 -2.94 15.33 16.32
N TRP A 280 -3.74 15.22 17.38
CA TRP A 280 -4.11 16.35 18.23
C TRP A 280 -2.88 17.01 18.88
N ALA A 281 -1.99 16.22 19.47
CA ALA A 281 -0.81 16.73 20.17
C ALA A 281 0.17 17.44 19.22
N VAL A 282 0.32 16.96 17.99
CA VAL A 282 1.26 17.53 17.00
C VAL A 282 0.61 18.61 16.11
N GLY A 283 -0.72 18.64 16.05
CA GLY A 283 -1.47 19.51 15.14
C GLY A 283 -1.37 19.02 13.69
N ILE A 284 -1.73 17.76 13.46
CA ILE A 284 -1.77 17.12 12.15
C ILE A 284 -3.14 17.30 11.52
N GLU A 285 -3.17 17.65 10.24
CA GLU A 285 -4.42 17.86 9.47
C GLU A 285 -4.86 16.61 8.71
N THR A 286 -3.91 15.85 8.17
CA THR A 286 -4.17 14.63 7.39
C THR A 286 -3.24 13.50 7.82
N ILE A 287 -3.82 12.30 7.90
CA ILE A 287 -3.17 11.07 8.32
C ILE A 287 -3.29 10.03 7.20
N TYR A 288 -2.16 9.55 6.71
CA TYR A 288 -2.06 8.44 5.79
C TYR A 288 -1.75 7.16 6.55
N ILE A 289 -2.58 6.13 6.42
CA ILE A 289 -2.27 4.78 6.89
C ILE A 289 -1.81 3.99 5.67
N TYR A 290 -0.53 3.62 5.60
CA TYR A 290 0.01 2.82 4.52
C TYR A 290 0.00 1.34 4.93
N LEU A 291 -0.89 0.56 4.32
CA LEU A 291 -1.12 -0.84 4.64
C LEU A 291 -0.61 -1.74 3.51
N ARG A 292 0.24 -2.71 3.83
CA ARG A 292 0.70 -3.70 2.84
C ARG A 292 -0.46 -4.44 2.18
N ASP A 293 -0.27 -4.85 0.93
CA ASP A 293 -1.33 -5.50 0.15
C ASP A 293 -1.79 -6.82 0.76
N GLU A 294 -0.87 -7.61 1.30
CA GLU A 294 -1.10 -8.97 1.81
C GLU A 294 -2.12 -9.02 2.95
N TYR A 295 -2.38 -7.89 3.60
CA TYR A 295 -3.32 -7.76 4.70
C TYR A 295 -4.73 -7.45 4.22
N HIS A 296 -5.21 -8.18 3.20
CA HIS A 296 -6.51 -7.96 2.55
C HIS A 296 -7.69 -7.91 3.54
N GLY A 297 -7.71 -8.82 4.52
CA GLY A 297 -8.76 -8.83 5.55
C GLY A 297 -8.66 -7.63 6.47
N CYS A 298 -7.47 -7.35 6.99
CA CYS A 298 -7.22 -6.17 7.83
C CYS A 298 -7.64 -4.89 7.09
N ARG A 299 -7.37 -4.77 5.79
CA ARG A 299 -7.81 -3.66 4.94
C ARG A 299 -9.33 -3.52 4.93
N ALA A 300 -10.05 -4.59 4.60
CA ALA A 300 -11.52 -4.56 4.56
C ALA A 300 -12.14 -4.22 5.92
N MET A 301 -11.56 -4.73 7.01
CA MET A 301 -11.98 -4.39 8.38
C MET A 301 -11.70 -2.91 8.68
N LEU A 302 -10.49 -2.41 8.38
CA LEU A 302 -10.12 -1.01 8.61
C LEU A 302 -10.97 -0.05 7.78
N GLU A 303 -11.26 -0.37 6.51
CA GLU A 303 -12.20 0.40 5.68
C GLU A 303 -13.55 0.54 6.39
N THR A 304 -14.09 -0.56 6.89
CA THR A 304 -15.37 -0.60 7.64
C THR A 304 -15.32 0.21 8.94
N GLU A 305 -14.27 0.04 9.75
CA GLU A 305 -14.15 0.75 11.04
C GLU A 305 -13.84 2.25 10.86
N LEU A 306 -13.10 2.62 9.81
CA LEU A 306 -12.88 4.03 9.45
C LEU A 306 -14.17 4.70 8.98
N GLU A 307 -15.04 4.00 8.25
CA GLU A 307 -16.38 4.51 7.91
C GLU A 307 -17.22 4.77 9.16
N LYS A 308 -17.24 3.83 10.12
CA LYS A 308 -17.94 4.00 11.41
C LYS A 308 -17.39 5.20 12.19
N LEU A 309 -16.06 5.34 12.24
CA LEU A 309 -15.39 6.45 12.91
C LEU A 309 -15.72 7.79 12.26
N ARG A 310 -15.75 7.87 10.92
CA ARG A 310 -16.16 9.08 10.19
C ARG A 310 -17.64 9.43 10.41
N ALA A 311 -18.51 8.43 10.54
CA ALA A 311 -19.93 8.63 10.82
C ALA A 311 -20.18 9.10 12.27
N HIS A 312 -19.31 8.73 13.21
CA HIS A 312 -19.42 9.09 14.62
C HIS A 312 -18.08 9.62 15.16
N PRO A 313 -17.59 10.75 14.64
CA PRO A 313 -16.24 11.20 14.96
C PRO A 313 -16.16 11.64 16.43
N PRO A 314 -15.06 11.33 17.14
CA PRO A 314 -14.87 11.75 18.53
C PRO A 314 -14.70 13.27 18.68
N GLN A 315 -14.45 13.98 17.57
CA GLN A 315 -14.35 15.44 17.50
C GLN A 315 -14.88 15.98 16.16
N ALA A 316 -15.36 17.22 16.14
CA ALA A 316 -15.86 17.86 14.92
C ALA A 316 -14.74 18.04 13.87
N ASP A 317 -13.58 18.54 14.31
CA ASP A 317 -12.42 18.82 13.45
C ASP A 317 -11.46 17.62 13.41
N MET A 318 -11.99 16.42 13.18
CA MET A 318 -11.16 15.22 13.10
C MET A 318 -10.24 15.30 11.87
N PRO A 319 -8.93 15.01 12.00
CA PRO A 319 -8.04 15.00 10.85
C PRO A 319 -8.54 14.01 9.79
N GLU A 320 -8.30 14.32 8.53
CA GLU A 320 -8.63 13.42 7.45
C GLU A 320 -7.78 12.15 7.56
N ILE A 321 -8.43 10.98 7.52
CA ILE A 321 -7.72 9.69 7.55
C ILE A 321 -7.87 9.03 6.19
N ILE A 322 -6.73 8.80 5.53
CA ILE A 322 -6.63 8.20 4.20
C ILE A 322 -5.92 6.85 4.32
N LEU A 323 -6.61 5.77 3.96
CA LEU A 323 -5.99 4.45 3.86
C LEU A 323 -5.38 4.28 2.47
N ARG A 324 -4.09 3.95 2.43
CA ARG A 324 -3.33 3.67 1.21
C ARG A 324 -2.94 2.21 1.17
N ARG A 325 -3.14 1.59 0.01
CA ARG A 325 -2.79 0.19 -0.23
C ARG A 325 -1.41 0.12 -0.88
N GLY A 326 -0.48 -0.57 -0.22
CA GLY A 326 0.80 -0.93 -0.81
C GLY A 326 0.64 -2.03 -1.86
N ALA A 327 1.70 -2.29 -2.64
CA ALA A 327 1.66 -3.25 -3.76
C ALA A 327 2.80 -4.30 -3.72
N GLY A 328 3.21 -4.72 -2.53
CA GLY A 328 4.17 -5.82 -2.35
C GLY A 328 5.63 -5.42 -2.60
N ALA A 329 6.11 -4.38 -1.92
CA ALA A 329 7.50 -3.95 -2.01
C ALA A 329 8.09 -3.75 -0.61
N TYR A 330 8.91 -4.70 -0.13
CA TYR A 330 9.54 -4.66 1.21
C TYR A 330 10.24 -3.33 1.52
N ILE A 331 10.86 -2.70 0.51
CA ILE A 331 11.55 -1.43 0.66
C ILE A 331 10.61 -0.28 1.08
N CYS A 332 9.30 -0.39 0.83
CA CYS A 332 8.30 0.59 1.29
C CYS A 332 8.09 0.56 2.80
N GLY A 333 8.68 -0.40 3.53
CA GLY A 333 8.80 -0.33 4.98
C GLY A 333 9.78 0.77 5.45
N GLU A 334 10.65 1.28 4.59
CA GLU A 334 11.49 2.45 4.86
C GLU A 334 10.67 3.75 4.79
N GLU A 335 10.90 4.67 5.72
CA GLU A 335 10.03 5.85 5.94
C GLU A 335 9.84 6.72 4.69
N SER A 336 10.90 7.01 3.95
CA SER A 336 10.83 7.87 2.76
C SER A 336 10.34 7.12 1.52
N ALA A 337 10.70 5.84 1.38
CA ALA A 337 10.17 4.98 0.32
C ALA A 337 8.64 4.79 0.44
N MET A 338 8.13 4.67 1.67
CA MET A 338 6.70 4.65 1.94
C MET A 338 6.01 5.92 1.42
N ILE A 339 6.62 7.09 1.67
CA ILE A 339 6.04 8.37 1.24
C ILE A 339 6.06 8.51 -0.28
N GLU A 340 7.14 8.12 -0.95
CA GLU A 340 7.15 8.06 -2.42
C GLU A 340 6.03 7.17 -2.95
N SER A 341 5.76 6.04 -2.29
CA SER A 341 4.63 5.16 -2.62
C SER A 341 3.28 5.85 -2.39
N ILE A 342 3.08 6.53 -1.25
CA ILE A 342 1.86 7.32 -0.98
C ILE A 342 1.65 8.40 -2.05
N GLU A 343 2.72 9.02 -2.54
CA GLU A 343 2.70 10.02 -3.62
C GLU A 343 2.55 9.40 -5.02
N GLY A 344 2.29 8.11 -5.14
CA GLY A 344 2.04 7.42 -6.41
C GLY A 344 3.30 7.15 -7.24
N LYS A 345 4.49 7.31 -6.66
CA LYS A 345 5.78 7.06 -7.32
C LYS A 345 6.32 5.68 -6.96
N ARG A 346 7.48 5.34 -7.52
CA ARG A 346 8.22 4.15 -7.07
C ARG A 346 8.71 4.39 -5.65
N GLY A 347 8.52 3.43 -4.75
CA GLY A 347 9.02 3.46 -3.37
C GLY A 347 10.55 3.36 -3.25
N MET A 348 11.28 4.32 -3.83
CA MET A 348 12.73 4.43 -3.70
C MET A 348 13.06 5.39 -2.54
N PRO A 349 13.95 5.02 -1.60
CA PRO A 349 14.32 5.91 -0.51
C PRO A 349 14.85 7.26 -1.01
N ARG A 350 14.40 8.35 -0.38
CA ARG A 350 14.85 9.71 -0.72
C ARG A 350 16.29 9.92 -0.25
N LEU A 351 17.03 10.73 -1.02
CA LEU A 351 18.32 11.23 -0.57
C LEU A 351 18.11 12.17 0.61
N ARG A 352 18.87 11.94 1.68
CA ARG A 352 18.86 12.77 2.90
C ARG A 352 20.16 13.59 2.94
N PRO A 353 20.14 14.89 3.29
CA PRO A 353 18.98 15.73 3.64
C PRO A 353 18.18 16.25 2.41
N PRO A 354 16.94 16.77 2.60
CA PRO A 354 16.24 17.01 3.87
C PRO A 354 15.68 15.73 4.52
N TYR A 355 15.42 15.79 5.83
CA TYR A 355 14.75 14.70 6.55
C TYR A 355 13.23 14.80 6.40
N VAL A 356 12.54 13.66 6.41
CA VAL A 356 11.07 13.54 6.31
C VAL A 356 10.34 14.38 7.36
N ALA A 357 10.92 14.55 8.55
CA ALA A 357 10.33 15.39 9.59
C ALA A 357 10.26 16.89 9.23
N GLN A 358 11.03 17.33 8.23
CA GLN A 358 11.10 18.73 7.75
C GLN A 358 10.42 18.87 6.39
N VAL A 359 10.75 17.98 5.45
CA VAL A 359 10.16 17.92 4.11
C VAL A 359 9.80 16.46 3.86
N GLY A 360 8.52 16.18 4.10
CA GLY A 360 7.90 14.86 4.13
C GLY A 360 7.87 14.19 2.79
#